data_AF-A0A2V9H582-F1
#
_entry.id   AF-A0A2V9H582-F1
#
_cell.length_a   1.000
_cell.length_b   1.000
_cell.length_c   1.000
_cell.angle_alpha   90.00
_cell.angle_beta   90.00
_cell.angle_gamma   90.00
#
_symmetry.space_group_name_H-M   'P 1'
#
loop_
_entity.id
_entity.type
_entity.pdbx_description
1 polymer ?
#
loop_
_entity_poly.entity_id
_entity_poly.type
_entity_poly.pdbx_seq_one_letter_code
_entity_poly.pdbx_strand_id
1 'polypeptide(L)'
;MGRQNSAMAEIKRAQELNPLGLGIGGGSGQYGTQYDLMIESNRKKLELDANFAGAYLGLGRAYALKGMYQDAIAAFQKGLDVSGGAPNYLSFLGYTYGVWGKRNEARKILRQLNQLSKRKYVSPYEIGLVYIGLGEKDMAFDWLQKAVADRSIPLVRLKAWEEMASLRSDPRYAELLSRIGLPQ
;
A
#
# COMPACT_ATOMS: atom_id res chain seq x y z
N MET A 1 12.60 9.78 37.53
CA MET A 1 12.97 9.29 36.18
C MET A 1 13.20 7.79 36.24
N GLY A 2 12.29 6.94 35.75
CA GLY A 2 12.54 5.49 35.85
C GLY A 2 11.46 4.49 35.47
N ARG A 3 10.37 4.86 34.78
CA ARG A 3 9.35 3.89 34.31
C ARG A 3 8.96 4.01 32.82
N GLN A 4 9.45 5.03 32.12
CA GLN A 4 9.17 5.21 30.69
C GLN A 4 10.22 4.51 29.79
N ASN A 5 11.44 4.28 30.30
CA ASN A 5 12.49 3.58 29.53
C ASN A 5 12.29 2.05 29.48
N SER A 6 11.56 1.47 30.43
CA SER A 6 11.28 0.03 30.49
C SER A 6 10.16 -0.39 29.52
N ALA A 7 9.12 0.42 29.36
CA ALA A 7 8.02 0.14 28.42
C ALA A 7 8.49 0.16 26.95
N MET A 8 9.35 1.12 26.60
CA MET A 8 9.96 1.19 25.26
C MET A 8 10.90 0.01 24.99
N ALA A 9 11.61 -0.48 26.01
CA ALA A 9 12.50 -1.64 25.89
C ALA A 9 11.72 -2.96 25.76
N GLU A 10 10.60 -3.12 26.48
CA GLU A 10 9.74 -4.31 26.37
C GLU A 10 9.01 -4.39 25.02
N ILE A 11 8.55 -3.26 24.48
CA ILE A 11 7.95 -3.19 23.14
C ILE A 11 8.97 -3.60 22.08
N LYS A 12 10.22 -3.15 22.21
CA LYS A 12 11.31 -3.51 21.28
C LYS A 12 11.66 -5.00 21.36
N ARG A 13 11.62 -5.59 22.56
CA ARG A 13 11.87 -7.03 22.78
C ARG A 13 10.74 -7.92 22.28
N ALA A 14 9.49 -7.46 22.37
CA ALA A 14 8.33 -8.15 21.82
C ALA A 14 8.34 -8.18 20.27
N GLN A 15 8.92 -7.17 19.63
CA GLN A 15 9.13 -7.11 18.18
C GLN A 15 10.26 -8.04 17.71
N GLU A 16 11.30 -8.25 18.50
CA GLU A 16 12.41 -9.16 18.20
C GLU A 16 12.03 -10.65 18.35
N LEU A 17 11.05 -10.97 19.19
CA LEU A 17 10.66 -12.35 19.52
C LEU A 17 9.59 -12.96 18.60
N ASN A 18 9.00 -12.19 17.68
CA ASN A 18 8.03 -12.72 16.72
C ASN A 18 8.30 -12.29 15.27
N PRO A 19 9.40 -12.74 14.65
CA PRO A 19 9.77 -12.37 13.28
C PRO A 19 8.82 -12.90 12.19
N LEU A 20 7.78 -13.66 12.54
CA LEU A 20 6.77 -14.21 11.61
C LEU A 20 5.32 -13.87 12.02
N GLY A 21 5.13 -13.02 13.03
CA GLY A 21 3.80 -12.58 13.44
C GLY A 21 3.23 -11.56 12.47
N LEU A 22 2.30 -12.00 11.63
CA LEU A 22 1.45 -11.19 10.75
C LEU A 22 0.84 -9.98 11.52
N GLY A 23 1.54 -8.86 11.47
CA GLY A 23 1.10 -7.55 11.90
C GLY A 23 1.67 -6.54 10.92
N ILE A 24 0.82 -5.66 10.40
CA ILE A 24 1.21 -4.57 9.50
C ILE A 24 2.16 -3.63 10.26
N GLY A 25 3.43 -3.97 10.25
CA GLY A 25 4.48 -3.36 11.07
C GLY A 25 5.85 -3.89 10.65
N GLY A 26 6.14 -3.83 9.34
CA GLY A 26 7.40 -4.28 8.72
C GLY A 26 8.59 -3.36 9.02
N GLY A 27 8.75 -2.93 10.27
CA GLY A 27 9.79 -1.97 10.68
C GLY A 27 11.07 -2.58 11.24
N SER A 28 11.09 -3.88 11.59
CA SER A 28 12.25 -4.53 12.19
C SER A 28 12.64 -5.80 11.44
N GLY A 29 13.89 -5.84 10.94
CA GLY A 29 14.48 -6.97 10.21
C GLY A 29 14.76 -6.68 8.73
N GLN A 30 14.97 -7.74 7.95
CA GLN A 30 15.37 -7.69 6.52
C GLN A 30 14.45 -6.82 5.63
N TYR A 31 13.15 -6.75 5.95
CA TYR A 31 12.17 -5.95 5.22
C TYR A 31 12.34 -4.44 5.41
N GLY A 32 12.71 -4.00 6.62
CA GLY A 32 13.04 -2.60 6.88
C GLY A 32 14.20 -2.12 6.02
N THR A 33 15.25 -2.95 5.90
CA THR A 33 16.41 -2.70 5.03
C THR A 33 16.01 -2.59 3.56
N GLN A 34 15.08 -3.44 3.09
CA GLN A 34 14.60 -3.37 1.71
C GLN A 34 13.84 -2.07 1.42
N TYR A 35 13.01 -1.61 2.36
CA TYR A 35 12.29 -0.35 2.20
C TYR A 35 13.23 0.87 2.20
N ASP A 36 14.30 0.84 3.01
CA ASP A 36 15.33 1.88 2.99
C ASP A 36 16.06 1.96 1.65
N LEU A 37 16.42 0.81 1.07
CA LEU A 37 17.01 0.77 -0.27
C LEU A 37 16.03 1.28 -1.35
N MET A 38 14.73 0.97 -1.22
CA MET A 38 13.70 1.53 -2.11
C MET A 38 13.60 3.06 -1.97
N ILE A 39 13.69 3.59 -0.75
CA ILE A 39 13.67 5.03 -0.50
C ILE A 39 14.87 5.70 -1.15
N GLU A 40 16.08 5.22 -0.90
CA GLU A 40 17.31 5.77 -1.48
C GLU A 40 17.30 5.71 -3.01
N SER A 41 16.91 4.57 -3.59
CA SER A 41 16.84 4.40 -5.04
C SER A 41 15.89 5.40 -5.69
N ASN A 42 14.72 5.65 -5.10
CA ASN A 42 13.77 6.61 -5.67
C ASN A 42 14.18 8.07 -5.41
N ARG A 43 14.87 8.38 -4.30
CA ARG A 43 15.47 9.71 -4.09
C ARG A 43 16.51 10.03 -5.16
N LYS A 44 17.40 9.10 -5.49
CA LYS A 44 18.38 9.27 -6.59
C LYS A 44 17.71 9.54 -7.94
N LYS A 45 16.57 8.90 -8.23
CA LYS A 45 15.81 9.21 -9.44
C LYS A 45 15.27 10.64 -9.46
N LEU A 46 14.84 11.16 -8.30
CA LEU A 46 14.37 12.54 -8.17
C LEU A 46 15.50 13.57 -8.20
N GLU A 47 16.72 13.19 -7.81
CA GLU A 47 17.92 14.02 -8.02
C GLU A 47 18.22 14.18 -9.52
N LEU A 48 17.94 13.15 -10.33
CA LEU A 48 18.13 13.17 -11.78
C LEU A 48 16.97 13.87 -12.51
N ASP A 49 15.73 13.63 -12.08
CA ASP A 49 14.52 14.27 -12.60
C ASP A 49 13.50 14.48 -11.48
N ALA A 50 13.39 15.72 -11.02
CA ALA A 50 12.48 16.10 -9.95
C ALA A 50 10.99 15.91 -10.30
N ASN A 51 10.64 15.78 -11.58
CA ASN A 51 9.27 15.55 -12.04
C ASN A 51 8.99 14.08 -12.35
N PHE A 52 9.91 13.17 -12.04
CA PHE A 52 9.74 11.75 -12.30
C PHE A 52 8.66 11.14 -11.39
N ALA A 53 7.41 11.17 -11.85
CA ALA A 53 6.23 10.73 -11.10
C ALA A 53 6.39 9.33 -10.49
N GLY A 54 6.96 8.39 -11.25
CA GLY A 54 7.17 7.02 -10.80
C GLY A 54 8.04 6.89 -9.55
N ALA A 55 8.99 7.81 -9.32
CA ALA A 55 9.77 7.81 -8.08
C ALA A 55 8.95 8.23 -6.87
N TYR A 56 8.04 9.20 -7.01
CA TYR A 56 7.11 9.57 -5.94
C TYR A 56 6.18 8.40 -5.56
N LEU A 57 5.71 7.63 -6.54
CA LEU A 57 4.93 6.42 -6.28
C LEU A 57 5.75 5.39 -5.50
N GLY A 58 7.00 5.16 -5.90
CA GLY A 58 7.92 4.26 -5.20
C GLY A 58 8.23 4.69 -3.78
N LEU A 59 8.49 5.99 -3.56
CA LEU A 59 8.72 6.57 -2.24
C LEU A 59 7.51 6.42 -1.34
N GLY A 60 6.32 6.81 -1.82
CA GLY A 60 5.11 6.73 -1.04
C GLY A 60 4.82 5.31 -0.57
N ARG A 61 5.01 4.32 -1.45
CA ARG A 61 4.82 2.90 -1.12
C ARG A 61 5.82 2.44 -0.07
N ALA A 62 7.10 2.74 -0.24
CA ALA A 62 8.13 2.34 0.71
C ALA A 62 7.90 2.96 2.10
N TYR A 63 7.56 4.26 2.17
CA TYR A 63 7.20 4.91 3.43
C TYR A 63 5.95 4.30 4.06
N ALA A 64 4.90 4.00 3.28
CA ALA A 64 3.67 3.41 3.81
C ALA A 64 3.93 2.02 4.40
N LEU A 65 4.73 1.18 3.72
CA LEU A 65 5.11 -0.16 4.19
C LEU A 65 5.99 -0.10 5.45
N LYS A 66 6.83 0.93 5.58
CA LYS A 66 7.64 1.21 6.78
C LYS A 66 6.84 1.84 7.93
N GLY A 67 5.57 2.17 7.73
CA GLY A 67 4.73 2.85 8.73
C GLY A 67 4.95 4.37 8.84
N MET A 68 5.73 4.95 7.93
CA MET A 68 5.98 6.40 7.84
C MET A 68 4.85 7.07 7.06
N TYR A 69 3.65 7.05 7.63
CA TYR A 69 2.43 7.41 6.89
C TYR A 69 2.38 8.86 6.43
N GLN A 70 2.94 9.80 7.19
CA GLN A 70 2.98 11.21 6.81
C GLN A 70 3.87 11.43 5.59
N ASP A 71 5.07 10.84 5.57
CA ASP A 71 5.99 10.90 4.43
C ASP A 71 5.39 10.21 3.20
N ALA A 72 4.68 9.11 3.40
CA ALA A 72 3.97 8.41 2.34
C ALA A 72 2.92 9.32 1.68
N ILE A 73 2.09 9.98 2.49
CA ILE A 73 1.08 10.92 2.01
C ILE A 73 1.72 12.09 1.24
N ALA A 74 2.79 12.67 1.78
CA ALA A 74 3.50 13.76 1.12
C ALA A 74 4.06 13.33 -0.26
N ALA A 75 4.66 12.14 -0.34
CA ALA A 75 5.18 11.60 -1.59
C ALA A 75 4.05 11.34 -2.60
N PHE A 76 2.95 10.71 -2.19
CA PHE A 76 1.83 10.46 -3.10
C PHE A 76 1.14 11.74 -3.56
N GLN A 77 1.03 12.77 -2.71
CA GLN A 77 0.49 14.06 -3.11
C GLN A 77 1.37 14.73 -4.17
N LYS A 78 2.70 14.72 -3.99
CA LYS A 78 3.62 15.22 -5.01
C LYS A 78 3.52 14.43 -6.32
N GLY A 79 3.43 13.11 -6.24
CA GLY A 79 3.20 12.23 -7.39
C GLY A 79 1.89 12.53 -8.12
N LEU A 80 0.82 12.81 -7.38
CA LEU A 80 -0.48 13.22 -7.92
C LEU A 80 -0.38 14.54 -8.68
N ASP A 81 0.34 15.52 -8.12
CA ASP A 81 0.53 16.84 -8.72
C ASP A 81 1.31 16.72 -10.05
N VAL A 82 2.46 16.02 -10.06
CA VAL A 82 3.30 15.90 -11.27
C VAL A 82 2.72 14.97 -12.34
N SER A 83 1.84 14.04 -11.96
CA SER A 83 1.19 13.12 -12.91
C SER A 83 -0.11 13.66 -13.51
N GLY A 84 -0.54 14.87 -13.13
CA GLY A 84 -1.82 15.43 -13.59
C GLY A 84 -3.05 14.69 -13.04
N GLY A 85 -2.97 14.17 -11.82
CA GLY A 85 -4.11 13.53 -11.15
C GLY A 85 -4.33 12.07 -11.56
N ALA A 86 -3.25 11.28 -11.71
CA ALA A 86 -3.38 9.87 -12.04
C ALA A 86 -4.04 9.06 -10.89
N PRO A 87 -5.02 8.17 -11.16
CA PRO A 87 -5.81 7.50 -10.13
C PRO A 87 -5.02 6.62 -9.15
N ASN A 88 -3.88 6.09 -9.58
CA ASN A 88 -3.01 5.25 -8.75
C ASN A 88 -2.45 6.01 -7.54
N TYR A 89 -2.12 7.29 -7.66
CA TYR A 89 -1.69 8.06 -6.48
C TYR A 89 -2.84 8.27 -5.48
N LEU A 90 -4.06 8.48 -5.99
CA LEU A 90 -5.25 8.59 -5.14
C LEU A 90 -5.52 7.29 -4.38
N SER A 91 -5.48 6.13 -5.04
CA SER A 91 -5.72 4.84 -4.39
C SER A 91 -4.67 4.54 -3.33
N PHE A 92 -3.40 4.82 -3.59
CA PHE A 92 -2.34 4.64 -2.59
C PHE A 92 -2.48 5.61 -1.41
N LEU A 93 -2.93 6.85 -1.62
CA LEU A 93 -3.32 7.75 -0.51
C LEU A 93 -4.44 7.12 0.32
N GLY A 94 -5.48 6.60 -0.33
CA GLY A 94 -6.60 5.93 0.36
C GLY A 94 -6.15 4.70 1.14
N TYR A 95 -5.29 3.87 0.56
CA TYR A 95 -4.67 2.74 1.23
C TYR A 95 -3.88 3.19 2.46
N THR A 96 -3.00 4.18 2.32
CA THR A 96 -2.19 4.72 3.41
C THR A 96 -3.04 5.28 4.54
N TYR A 97 -4.08 6.06 4.23
CA TYR A 97 -5.03 6.51 5.25
C TYR A 97 -5.73 5.33 5.94
N GLY A 98 -6.12 4.30 5.19
CA GLY A 98 -6.73 3.09 5.73
C GLY A 98 -5.84 2.39 6.74
N VAL A 99 -4.61 2.04 6.36
CA VAL A 99 -3.66 1.32 7.23
C VAL A 99 -3.21 2.15 8.43
N TRP A 100 -3.21 3.49 8.31
CA TRP A 100 -2.97 4.40 9.43
C TRP A 100 -4.17 4.51 10.39
N GLY A 101 -5.34 3.95 10.04
CA GLY A 101 -6.56 4.04 10.84
C GLY A 101 -7.39 5.30 10.59
N LYS A 102 -7.02 6.13 9.61
CA LYS A 102 -7.75 7.33 9.16
C LYS A 102 -8.89 6.93 8.21
N ARG A 103 -9.87 6.19 8.76
CA ARG A 103 -10.97 5.59 7.97
C ARG A 103 -11.77 6.62 7.19
N ASN A 104 -12.08 7.77 7.79
CA ASN A 104 -12.89 8.82 7.15
C ASN A 104 -12.21 9.40 5.91
N GLU A 105 -10.90 9.58 5.97
CA GLU A 105 -10.03 10.05 4.89
C GLU A 105 -9.96 9.01 3.77
N ALA A 106 -9.73 7.73 4.10
CA ALA A 106 -9.77 6.66 3.12
C ALA A 106 -11.14 6.55 2.41
N ARG A 107 -12.26 6.73 3.14
CA ARG A 107 -13.60 6.78 2.53
C ARG A 107 -13.80 8.01 1.64
N LYS A 108 -13.18 9.15 1.94
CA LYS A 108 -13.19 10.34 1.05
C LYS A 108 -12.50 10.00 -0.27
N ILE A 109 -11.37 9.31 -0.23
CA ILE A 109 -10.66 8.85 -1.43
C ILE A 109 -11.54 7.91 -2.26
N LEU A 110 -12.22 6.93 -1.65
CA LEU A 110 -13.16 6.06 -2.38
C LEU A 110 -14.24 6.86 -3.13
N ARG A 111 -14.80 7.90 -2.49
CA ARG A 111 -15.77 8.79 -3.16
C ARG A 111 -15.14 9.54 -4.33
N GLN A 112 -13.90 10.01 -4.18
CA GLN A 112 -13.17 10.68 -5.26
C GLN A 112 -12.90 9.74 -6.44
N LEU A 113 -12.41 8.53 -6.19
CA LEU A 113 -12.19 7.51 -7.22
C LEU A 113 -13.49 7.15 -7.96
N ASN A 114 -14.60 6.99 -7.23
CA ASN A 114 -15.92 6.74 -7.81
C ASN A 114 -16.48 7.91 -8.62
N GLN A 115 -16.15 9.15 -8.28
CA GLN A 115 -16.53 10.31 -9.09
C GLN A 115 -15.61 10.45 -10.32
N LEU A 116 -14.34 10.10 -10.17
CA LEU A 116 -13.36 10.11 -11.25
C LEU A 116 -13.69 9.05 -12.31
N SER A 117 -14.13 7.87 -11.89
CA SER A 117 -14.52 6.77 -12.78
C SER A 117 -15.69 7.10 -13.70
N LYS A 118 -16.52 8.09 -13.34
CA LYS A 118 -17.59 8.61 -14.21
C LYS A 118 -17.08 9.48 -15.36
N ARG A 119 -15.83 9.95 -15.29
CA ARG A 119 -15.23 10.90 -16.24
C ARG A 119 -14.10 10.31 -17.04
N LYS A 120 -13.32 9.41 -16.43
CA LYS A 120 -12.23 8.69 -17.09
C LYS A 120 -12.14 7.29 -16.53
N TYR A 121 -11.46 6.42 -17.27
CA TYR A 121 -11.20 5.07 -16.79
C TYR A 121 -10.40 5.09 -15.48
N VAL A 122 -10.87 4.31 -14.51
CA VAL A 122 -10.22 4.02 -13.23
C VAL A 122 -10.26 2.51 -13.08
N SER A 123 -9.08 1.89 -12.97
CA SER A 123 -9.01 0.44 -12.79
C SER A 123 -9.74 0.03 -11.50
N PRO A 124 -10.57 -1.04 -11.53
CA PRO A 124 -11.18 -1.63 -10.33
C PRO A 124 -10.15 -1.95 -9.23
N TYR A 125 -8.90 -2.23 -9.59
CA TYR A 125 -7.80 -2.43 -8.64
C TYR A 125 -7.58 -1.21 -7.75
N GLU A 126 -7.67 0.00 -8.30
CA GLU A 126 -7.45 1.25 -7.55
C GLU A 126 -8.46 1.41 -6.42
N ILE A 127 -9.70 0.98 -6.67
CA ILE A 127 -10.76 1.00 -5.66
C ILE A 127 -10.53 -0.13 -4.64
N GLY A 128 -10.20 -1.34 -5.12
CA GLY A 128 -9.88 -2.48 -4.27
C GLY A 128 -8.74 -2.20 -3.30
N LEU A 129 -7.68 -1.54 -3.75
CA LEU A 129 -6.52 -1.18 -2.94
C LEU A 129 -6.90 -0.34 -1.71
N VAL A 130 -7.85 0.58 -1.82
CA VAL A 130 -8.32 1.36 -0.68
C VAL A 130 -9.07 0.49 0.33
N TYR A 131 -9.90 -0.45 -0.14
CA TYR A 131 -10.58 -1.41 0.75
C TYR A 131 -9.61 -2.34 1.47
N ILE A 132 -8.51 -2.73 0.82
CA ILE A 132 -7.41 -3.47 1.45
C ILE A 132 -6.84 -2.66 2.61
N GLY A 133 -6.53 -1.38 2.39
CA GLY A 133 -6.02 -0.50 3.46
C GLY A 133 -7.01 -0.34 4.61
N LEU A 134 -8.31 -0.29 4.32
CA LEU A 134 -9.38 -0.23 5.32
C LEU A 134 -9.58 -1.53 6.11
N GLY A 135 -8.96 -2.63 5.67
CA GLY A 135 -9.17 -3.98 6.22
C GLY A 135 -10.53 -4.59 5.84
N GLU A 136 -11.23 -4.03 4.86
CA GLU A 136 -12.57 -4.47 4.44
C GLU A 136 -12.45 -5.54 3.36
N LYS A 137 -12.12 -6.76 3.80
CA LYS A 137 -11.71 -7.87 2.93
C LYS A 137 -12.76 -8.26 1.89
N ASP A 138 -14.04 -8.32 2.27
CA ASP A 138 -15.10 -8.72 1.33
C ASP A 138 -15.18 -7.76 0.15
N MET A 139 -15.22 -6.46 0.43
CA MET A 139 -15.18 -5.43 -0.61
C MET A 139 -13.87 -5.47 -1.40
N ALA A 140 -12.73 -5.70 -0.75
CA ALA A 140 -11.45 -5.84 -1.44
C ALA A 140 -11.49 -6.99 -2.46
N PHE A 141 -12.00 -8.16 -2.08
CA PHE A 141 -12.12 -9.31 -2.99
C PHE A 141 -13.09 -9.04 -4.14
N ASP A 142 -14.25 -8.43 -3.88
CA ASP A 142 -15.20 -8.06 -4.93
C ASP A 142 -14.55 -7.17 -5.99
N TRP A 143 -13.77 -6.18 -5.55
CA TRP A 143 -13.07 -5.26 -6.45
C TRP A 143 -11.88 -5.92 -7.16
N LEU A 144 -11.15 -6.81 -6.49
CA LEU A 144 -10.07 -7.58 -7.12
C LEU A 144 -10.60 -8.53 -8.18
N GLN A 145 -11.74 -9.19 -7.96
CA GLN A 145 -12.40 -10.04 -8.97
C GLN A 145 -12.80 -9.23 -10.21
N LYS A 146 -13.35 -8.02 -10.01
CA LYS A 146 -13.63 -7.09 -11.11
C LYS A 146 -12.36 -6.71 -11.87
N ALA A 147 -11.26 -6.44 -11.16
CA ALA A 147 -9.99 -6.09 -11.77
C ALA A 147 -9.39 -7.24 -12.60
N VAL A 148 -9.57 -8.49 -12.17
CA VAL A 148 -9.21 -9.68 -12.95
C VAL A 148 -10.05 -9.77 -14.22
N ALA A 149 -11.37 -9.61 -14.12
CA ALA A 149 -12.27 -9.66 -15.28
C ALA A 149 -11.96 -8.56 -16.31
N ASP A 150 -11.64 -7.37 -15.82
CA ASP A 150 -11.30 -6.17 -16.58
C ASP A 150 -9.87 -6.22 -17.17
N ARG A 151 -9.07 -7.24 -16.82
CA ARG A 151 -7.65 -7.39 -17.22
C ARG A 151 -6.79 -6.16 -16.91
N SER A 152 -7.20 -5.39 -15.91
CA SER A 152 -6.63 -4.09 -15.58
C SER A 152 -5.50 -4.16 -14.57
N ILE A 153 -4.97 -5.36 -14.39
CA ILE A 153 -3.79 -5.62 -13.57
C ILE A 153 -2.77 -6.37 -14.43
N PRO A 154 -1.48 -5.99 -14.39
CA PRO A 154 -0.41 -6.94 -14.63
C PRO A 154 -0.35 -7.89 -13.42
N LEU A 155 -1.29 -8.84 -13.39
CA LEU A 155 -1.59 -9.79 -12.31
C LEU A 155 -0.35 -10.54 -11.81
N VAL A 156 0.67 -10.63 -12.67
CA VAL A 156 1.98 -11.21 -12.42
C VAL A 156 2.68 -10.67 -11.17
N ARG A 157 2.36 -9.45 -10.71
CA ARG A 157 2.98 -8.86 -9.50
C ARG A 157 2.11 -8.86 -8.24
N LEU A 158 0.86 -9.35 -8.31
CA LEU A 158 -0.08 -9.32 -7.19
C LEU A 158 0.44 -10.16 -6.00
N LYS A 159 1.06 -11.31 -6.28
CA LYS A 159 1.74 -12.16 -5.27
C LYS A 159 2.88 -11.43 -4.55
N ALA A 160 3.59 -10.54 -5.26
CA ALA A 160 4.78 -9.85 -4.77
C ALA A 160 4.48 -8.50 -4.09
N TRP A 161 3.23 -8.04 -4.14
CA TRP A 161 2.84 -6.78 -3.51
C TRP A 161 2.59 -6.98 -2.02
N GLU A 162 3.35 -6.29 -1.20
CA GLU A 162 3.23 -6.35 0.26
C GLU A 162 1.92 -5.72 0.75
N GLU A 163 1.30 -4.88 -0.07
CA GLU A 163 -0.03 -4.36 0.17
C GLU A 163 -1.08 -5.48 0.28
N MET A 164 -0.84 -6.66 -0.32
CA MET A 164 -1.73 -7.81 -0.24
C MET A 164 -1.53 -8.65 1.03
N ALA A 165 -0.58 -8.33 1.90
CA ALA A 165 -0.23 -9.14 3.05
C ALA A 165 -1.43 -9.46 3.95
N SER A 166 -2.37 -8.53 4.12
CA SER A 166 -3.59 -8.72 4.92
C SER A 166 -4.60 -9.71 4.31
N LEU A 167 -4.48 -10.00 3.01
CA LEU A 167 -5.34 -10.93 2.27
C LEU A 167 -4.73 -12.32 2.13
N ARG A 168 -3.41 -12.48 2.29
CA ARG A 168 -2.69 -13.76 2.03
C ARG A 168 -3.21 -14.94 2.85
N SER A 169 -3.78 -14.71 4.04
CA SER A 169 -4.35 -15.75 4.89
C SER A 169 -5.80 -16.13 4.56
N ASP A 170 -6.48 -15.37 3.70
CA ASP A 170 -7.86 -15.65 3.29
C ASP A 170 -7.87 -16.65 2.12
N PRO A 171 -8.66 -17.74 2.18
CA PRO A 171 -8.70 -18.76 1.11
C PRO A 171 -9.03 -18.19 -0.28
N ARG A 172 -9.81 -17.11 -0.34
CA ARG A 172 -10.18 -16.44 -1.60
C ARG A 172 -8.96 -15.87 -2.32
N TYR A 173 -7.88 -15.57 -1.60
CA TYR A 173 -6.63 -15.11 -2.20
C TYR A 173 -5.95 -16.19 -3.02
N ALA A 174 -5.88 -17.43 -2.52
CA ALA A 174 -5.33 -18.56 -3.27
C ALA A 174 -6.16 -18.86 -4.53
N GLU A 175 -7.49 -18.79 -4.43
CA GLU A 175 -8.39 -18.93 -5.57
C GLU A 175 -8.16 -17.82 -6.62
N LEU A 176 -8.02 -16.58 -6.17
CA LEU A 176 -7.72 -15.44 -7.03
C LEU A 176 -6.40 -15.65 -7.79
N LEU A 177 -5.34 -16.12 -7.12
CA LEU A 177 -4.05 -16.45 -7.74
C LEU A 177 -4.15 -17.57 -8.78
N SER A 178 -4.95 -18.61 -8.50
CA SER A 178 -5.16 -19.71 -9.43
C SER A 178 -5.86 -19.27 -10.71
N ARG A 179 -6.91 -18.43 -10.60
CA ARG A 179 -7.66 -17.88 -11.75
C ARG A 179 -6.80 -17.05 -12.70
N ILE A 180 -5.68 -16.51 -12.22
CA ILE A 180 -4.77 -15.64 -12.98
C ILE A 180 -3.49 -16.35 -13.40
N GLY A 181 -3.43 -17.68 -13.25
CA GLY A 181 -2.32 -18.51 -13.70
C GLY A 181 -1.03 -18.37 -12.89
N LEU A 182 -1.11 -17.88 -11.64
CA LEU A 182 0.06 -17.79 -10.76
C LEU A 182 0.18 -19.04 -9.86
N PRO A 183 1.40 -19.56 -9.64
CA PRO A 183 1.60 -20.71 -8.76
C PRO A 183 1.25 -20.34 -7.30
N GLN A 184 0.63 -21.28 -6.60
CA GLN A 184 0.31 -21.18 -5.16
C GLN A 184 1.61 -21.05 -4.35
#